data_AF-A0A4Q3SPD2-F1
#
_entry.id   AF-A0A4Q3SPD2-F1
#
_cell.length_a   1.000
_cell.length_b   1.000
_cell.length_c   1.000
_cell.angle_alpha   90.00
_cell.angle_beta   90.00
_cell.angle_gamma   90.00
#
_symmetry.space_group_name_H-M   'P 1'
#
loop_
_entity.id
_entity.type
_entity.pdbx_description
1 polymer ?
#
loop_
_entity_poly.entity_id
_entity_poly.type
_entity_poly.pdbx_seq_one_letter_code
_entity_poly.pdbx_strand_id
1 'polypeptide(L)'
;ERALVLDPNHAWAWLRKAYGLVYLGRPDDAIKAFQSSLRLSPMDPFAFNMLLGTALAHFAADRPQEAVEFASRAIAERPGLSWPFRDLASYYAALGDMTAAQAALDKFRHERPGIDLATIRDSLRFMHPDLLEKYLAGLAKAGLEERAEAV
;
A
#
# COMPACT_ATOMS: atom_id res chain seq x y z
N GLU A 1 -15.04 -5.30 14.04
CA GLU A 1 -15.41 -6.65 14.51
C GLU A 1 -16.92 -6.87 14.57
N ARG A 2 -17.71 -5.98 15.19
CA ARG A 2 -19.18 -6.12 15.27
C ARG A 2 -19.89 -6.32 13.91
N ALA A 3 -19.41 -5.69 12.84
CA ALA A 3 -19.93 -5.92 11.48
C ALA A 3 -19.82 -7.38 11.03
N LEU A 4 -18.71 -8.06 11.32
CA LEU A 4 -18.48 -9.47 10.94
C LEU A 4 -19.22 -10.46 11.85
N VAL A 5 -19.61 -10.04 13.05
CA VAL A 5 -20.50 -10.82 13.91
C VAL A 5 -21.92 -10.79 13.36
N LEU A 6 -22.36 -9.64 12.84
CA LEU A 6 -23.70 -9.47 12.27
C LEU A 6 -23.81 -10.07 10.86
N ASP A 7 -22.77 -9.89 10.04
CA ASP A 7 -22.67 -10.46 8.70
C ASP A 7 -21.23 -10.97 8.43
N PRO A 8 -20.98 -12.27 8.64
CA PRO A 8 -19.68 -12.89 8.37
C PRO A 8 -19.29 -12.88 6.89
N ASN A 9 -20.24 -12.67 5.97
CA ASN A 9 -20.01 -12.67 4.53
C ASN A 9 -19.84 -11.26 3.94
N HIS A 10 -19.82 -10.23 4.78
CA HIS A 10 -19.60 -8.86 4.34
C HIS A 10 -18.15 -8.64 3.89
N ALA A 11 -17.89 -8.74 2.58
CA ALA A 11 -16.54 -8.60 2.01
C ALA A 11 -15.82 -7.31 2.45
N TRP A 12 -16.49 -6.16 2.36
CA TRP A 12 -15.90 -4.89 2.81
C TRP A 12 -15.58 -4.82 4.31
N ALA A 13 -16.32 -5.53 5.17
CA ALA A 13 -15.97 -5.61 6.58
C ALA A 13 -14.67 -6.40 6.80
N TRP A 14 -14.44 -7.44 6.00
CA TRP A 14 -13.15 -8.16 5.94
C TRP A 14 -12.03 -7.26 5.43
N LEU A 15 -12.25 -6.50 4.35
CA LEU A 15 -11.28 -5.51 3.84
C LEU A 15 -10.88 -4.50 4.93
N ARG A 16 -11.86 -3.91 5.64
CA ARG A 16 -11.58 -2.94 6.70
C ARG A 16 -10.84 -3.56 7.87
N LYS A 17 -11.21 -4.79 8.27
CA LYS A 17 -10.48 -5.56 9.30
C LYS A 17 -9.04 -5.79 8.87
N ALA A 18 -8.81 -6.17 7.61
CA ALA A 18 -7.49 -6.45 7.07
C ALA A 18 -6.56 -5.23 7.12
N TYR A 19 -7.02 -4.05 6.68
CA TYR A 19 -6.24 -2.81 6.83
C TYR A 19 -5.93 -2.48 8.29
N GLY A 20 -6.91 -2.64 9.19
CA GLY A 20 -6.67 -2.47 10.63
C GLY A 20 -5.59 -3.41 11.15
N LEU A 21 -5.56 -4.66 10.71
CA LEU A 21 -4.52 -5.63 11.09
C LEU A 21 -3.13 -5.22 10.57
N VAL A 22 -3.02 -4.66 9.36
CA VAL A 22 -1.74 -4.11 8.87
C VAL A 22 -1.26 -2.99 9.78
N TYR A 23 -2.14 -2.04 10.12
CA TYR A 23 -1.77 -0.88 10.95
C TYR A 23 -1.46 -1.25 12.40
N LEU A 24 -1.96 -2.40 12.87
CA LEU A 24 -1.62 -2.99 14.16
C LEU A 24 -0.38 -3.89 14.13
N GLY A 25 0.37 -3.93 13.01
CA GLY A 25 1.57 -4.75 12.90
C GLY A 25 1.30 -6.26 12.82
N ARG A 26 0.12 -6.67 12.35
CA ARG A 26 -0.29 -8.08 12.18
C ARG A 26 -0.49 -8.43 10.70
N PRO A 27 0.56 -8.38 9.87
CA PRO A 27 0.42 -8.49 8.42
C PRO A 27 -0.05 -9.87 7.94
N ASP A 28 0.38 -10.97 8.57
CA ASP A 28 -0.06 -12.31 8.14
C ASP A 28 -1.56 -12.55 8.39
N ASP A 29 -2.11 -12.00 9.47
CA ASP A 29 -3.55 -12.04 9.71
C ASP A 29 -4.30 -11.12 8.74
N ALA A 30 -3.71 -9.98 8.38
CA ALA A 30 -4.26 -9.09 7.36
C ALA A 30 -4.36 -9.79 6.00
N ILE A 31 -3.32 -10.52 5.58
CA ILE A 31 -3.33 -11.29 4.32
C ILE A 31 -4.51 -12.27 4.29
N LYS A 32 -4.73 -13.05 5.37
CA LYS A 32 -5.87 -13.97 5.48
C LYS A 32 -7.23 -13.25 5.40
N ALA A 33 -7.32 -12.06 6.00
CA ALA A 33 -8.53 -11.24 5.96
C ALA A 33 -8.79 -10.65 4.56
N PHE A 34 -7.76 -10.19 3.85
CA PHE A 34 -7.89 -9.75 2.45
C PHE A 34 -8.29 -10.90 1.53
N GLN A 35 -7.70 -12.09 1.70
CA GLN A 35 -8.09 -13.30 0.96
C GLN A 35 -9.56 -13.66 1.20
N SER A 36 -10.04 -13.53 2.44
CA SER A 36 -11.45 -13.74 2.77
C SER A 36 -12.35 -12.72 2.07
N SER A 37 -11.97 -11.44 2.05
CA SER A 37 -12.67 -10.38 1.31
C SER A 37 -12.77 -10.69 -0.18
N LEU A 38 -11.64 -11.04 -0.82
CA LEU A 38 -11.57 -11.38 -2.26
C LEU A 38 -12.43 -12.59 -2.59
N ARG A 39 -12.40 -13.64 -1.76
CA ARG A 39 -13.20 -14.85 -1.96
C ARG A 39 -14.71 -14.58 -1.87
N LEU A 40 -15.11 -13.65 -1.01
CA LEU A 40 -16.52 -13.28 -0.83
C LEU A 40 -17.05 -12.37 -1.95
N SER A 41 -16.18 -11.59 -2.60
CA SER A 41 -16.56 -10.74 -3.72
C SER A 41 -15.50 -10.72 -4.83
N PRO A 42 -15.37 -11.84 -5.59
CA PRO A 42 -14.31 -11.98 -6.58
C PRO A 42 -14.50 -11.08 -7.82
N MET A 43 -15.71 -10.56 -8.05
CA MET A 43 -16.03 -9.65 -9.15
C MET A 43 -16.37 -8.23 -8.67
N ASP A 44 -15.92 -7.82 -7.48
CA ASP A 44 -16.11 -6.46 -6.99
C ASP A 44 -15.42 -5.46 -7.94
N PRO A 45 -16.11 -4.44 -8.47
CA PRO A 45 -15.47 -3.39 -9.29
C PRO A 45 -14.34 -2.63 -8.56
N PHE A 46 -14.31 -2.73 -7.24
CA PHE A 46 -13.31 -2.16 -6.35
C PHE A 46 -12.34 -3.21 -5.78
N ALA A 47 -12.26 -4.41 -6.36
CA ALA A 47 -11.33 -5.47 -5.97
C ALA A 47 -9.86 -5.01 -5.97
N PHE A 48 -9.50 -4.00 -6.77
CA PHE A 48 -8.18 -3.35 -6.73
C PHE A 48 -7.81 -2.85 -5.32
N ASN A 49 -8.78 -2.43 -4.48
CA ASN A 49 -8.51 -2.05 -3.09
C ASN A 49 -8.07 -3.26 -2.25
N MET A 50 -8.67 -4.44 -2.47
CA MET A 50 -8.27 -5.66 -1.77
C MET A 50 -6.87 -6.11 -2.21
N LEU A 51 -6.54 -5.97 -3.49
CA LEU A 51 -5.21 -6.27 -4.02
C LEU A 51 -4.14 -5.31 -3.47
N LEU A 52 -4.42 -4.00 -3.43
CA LEU A 52 -3.50 -3.00 -2.89
C LEU A 52 -3.31 -3.15 -1.38
N GLY A 53 -4.37 -3.49 -0.64
CA GLY A 53 -4.26 -3.86 0.76
C GLY A 53 -3.42 -5.12 0.98
N THR A 54 -3.61 -6.14 0.13
CA THR A 54 -2.79 -7.36 0.15
C THR A 54 -1.32 -7.04 -0.10
N ALA A 55 -1.02 -6.19 -1.09
CA ALA A 55 0.33 -5.73 -1.37
C ALA A 55 0.99 -5.06 -0.15
N LEU A 56 0.28 -4.13 0.50
CA LEU A 56 0.76 -3.46 1.71
C LEU A 56 1.01 -4.44 2.85
N ALA A 57 0.14 -5.44 3.02
CA ALA A 57 0.31 -6.48 4.04
C ALA A 57 1.55 -7.35 3.76
N HIS A 58 1.81 -7.72 2.50
CA HIS A 58 3.04 -8.42 2.13
C HIS A 58 4.28 -7.56 2.37
N PHE A 59 4.24 -6.28 2.03
CA PHE A 59 5.35 -5.37 2.32
C PHE A 59 5.63 -5.25 3.83
N ALA A 60 4.58 -5.17 4.64
CA ALA A 60 4.68 -5.18 6.10
C ALA A 60 5.19 -6.51 6.68
N ALA A 61 5.02 -7.62 5.96
CA ALA A 61 5.55 -8.96 6.32
C ALA A 61 6.96 -9.23 5.73
N ASP A 62 7.69 -8.20 5.29
CA ASP A 62 9.00 -8.34 4.65
C ASP A 62 9.02 -9.19 3.37
N ARG A 63 7.91 -9.16 2.62
CA ARG A 63 7.71 -9.87 1.35
C ARG A 63 7.52 -8.87 0.19
N PRO A 64 8.57 -8.11 -0.20
CA PRO A 64 8.43 -7.03 -1.16
C PRO A 64 8.17 -7.51 -2.59
N GLN A 65 8.57 -8.74 -2.95
CA GLN A 65 8.30 -9.31 -4.27
C GLN A 65 6.80 -9.51 -4.49
N GLU A 66 6.12 -10.12 -3.52
CA GLU A 66 4.68 -10.30 -3.53
C GLU A 66 3.95 -8.95 -3.45
N ALA A 67 4.48 -7.98 -2.71
CA ALA A 67 3.94 -6.63 -2.67
C ALA A 67 3.91 -5.98 -4.07
N VAL A 68 5.00 -6.08 -4.83
CA VAL A 68 5.07 -5.62 -6.22
C VAL A 68 4.06 -6.35 -7.10
N GLU A 69 3.98 -7.67 -6.99
CA GLU A 69 3.05 -8.48 -7.79
C GLU A 69 1.60 -8.03 -7.59
N PHE A 70 1.14 -7.96 -6.34
CA PHE A 70 -0.23 -7.58 -6.02
C PHE A 70 -0.55 -6.13 -6.39
N ALA A 71 0.37 -5.19 -6.16
CA ALA A 71 0.17 -3.79 -6.56
C ALA A 71 0.12 -3.63 -8.08
N SER A 72 0.98 -4.33 -8.81
CA SER A 72 0.99 -4.32 -10.28
C SER A 72 -0.30 -4.89 -10.86
N ARG A 73 -0.81 -5.98 -10.30
CA ARG A 73 -2.10 -6.56 -10.66
C ARG A 73 -3.24 -5.57 -10.43
N ALA A 74 -3.25 -4.86 -9.30
CA ALA A 74 -4.28 -3.87 -9.02
C ALA A 74 -4.31 -2.71 -10.04
N ILE A 75 -3.14 -2.25 -10.49
CA ILE A 75 -3.01 -1.22 -11.53
C ILE A 75 -3.50 -1.75 -12.88
N ALA A 76 -3.23 -3.02 -13.20
CA ALA A 76 -3.70 -3.65 -14.43
C ALA A 76 -5.24 -3.79 -14.45
N GLU A 77 -5.85 -4.16 -13.33
CA GLU A 77 -7.31 -4.27 -13.17
C GLU A 77 -8.01 -2.91 -13.23
N ARG A 78 -7.37 -1.85 -12.70
CA ARG A 78 -7.90 -0.49 -12.71
C ARG A 78 -6.88 0.49 -13.31
N PRO A 79 -6.82 0.60 -14.64
CA PRO A 79 -5.99 1.61 -15.29
C PRO A 79 -6.37 3.03 -14.84
N GLY A 80 -5.38 3.91 -14.70
CA GLY A 80 -5.56 5.30 -14.27
C GLY A 80 -5.40 5.55 -12.77
N LEU A 81 -5.09 4.52 -11.98
CA LEU A 81 -4.68 4.73 -10.58
C LEU A 81 -3.25 5.31 -10.53
N SER A 82 -3.11 6.53 -10.01
CA SER A 82 -1.81 7.19 -9.86
C SER A 82 -1.15 6.96 -8.49
N TRP A 83 -1.95 6.86 -7.43
CA TRP A 83 -1.45 6.72 -6.07
C TRP A 83 -0.71 5.39 -5.77
N PRO A 84 -1.01 4.22 -6.38
CA PRO A 84 -0.28 3.00 -6.11
C PRO A 84 1.18 3.03 -6.56
N PHE A 85 1.54 3.94 -7.48
CA PHE A 85 2.93 4.12 -7.89
C PHE A 85 3.81 4.62 -6.75
N ARG A 86 3.25 5.31 -5.76
CA ARG A 86 3.94 5.65 -4.50
C ARG A 86 4.32 4.38 -3.74
N ASP A 87 3.39 3.43 -3.63
CA ASP A 87 3.63 2.16 -2.92
C ASP A 87 4.67 1.31 -3.67
N LEU A 88 4.55 1.21 -5.00
CA LEU A 88 5.52 0.51 -5.84
C LEU A 88 6.93 1.10 -5.73
N ALA A 89 7.09 2.42 -5.64
CA ALA A 89 8.40 3.03 -5.45
C ALA A 89 9.10 2.49 -4.18
N SER A 90 8.38 2.42 -3.05
CA SER A 90 8.92 1.82 -1.82
C SER A 90 9.18 0.31 -1.95
N TYR A 91 8.32 -0.43 -2.66
CA TYR A 91 8.46 -1.88 -2.79
C TYR A 91 9.65 -2.26 -3.68
N TYR A 92 9.82 -1.59 -4.83
CA TYR A 92 10.99 -1.76 -5.70
C TYR A 92 12.27 -1.32 -4.99
N ALA A 93 12.23 -0.24 -4.21
CA ALA A 93 13.38 0.18 -3.43
C ALA A 93 13.81 -0.87 -2.39
N ALA A 94 12.86 -1.59 -1.78
CA ALA A 94 13.15 -2.69 -0.87
C ALA A 94 13.70 -3.94 -1.58
N LEU A 95 13.37 -4.15 -2.86
CA LEU A 95 13.97 -5.20 -3.70
C LEU A 95 15.38 -4.83 -4.21
N GLY A 96 15.80 -3.57 -4.06
CA GLY A 96 17.06 -3.07 -4.62
C GLY A 96 16.96 -2.62 -6.08
N ASP A 97 15.78 -2.70 -6.70
CA ASP A 97 15.56 -2.23 -8.08
C ASP A 97 15.32 -0.71 -8.08
N MET A 98 16.40 0.04 -8.00
CA MET A 98 16.35 1.51 -7.96
C MET A 98 15.79 2.13 -9.23
N THR A 99 16.02 1.49 -10.38
CA THR A 99 15.52 1.96 -11.68
C THR A 99 13.99 1.91 -11.71
N ALA A 100 13.41 0.77 -11.31
CA ALA A 100 11.95 0.64 -11.21
C ALA A 100 11.36 1.53 -10.11
N ALA A 101 12.07 1.69 -8.98
CA ALA A 101 11.65 2.55 -7.89
C ALA A 101 11.53 4.02 -8.31
N GLN A 102 12.55 4.55 -9.01
CA GLN A 102 12.56 5.90 -9.56
C GLN A 102 11.45 6.10 -10.59
N ALA A 103 11.32 5.16 -11.53
CA ALA A 103 10.26 5.22 -12.55
C ALA A 103 8.85 5.21 -11.96
N ALA A 104 8.62 4.46 -10.87
CA ALA A 104 7.35 4.48 -10.14
C ALA A 104 7.15 5.83 -9.42
N LEU A 105 8.18 6.36 -8.75
CA LEU A 105 8.11 7.65 -8.09
C LEU A 105 7.80 8.79 -9.07
N ASP A 106 8.40 8.78 -10.27
CA ASP A 106 8.17 9.79 -11.30
C ASP A 106 6.71 9.79 -11.78
N LYS A 107 6.13 8.60 -11.99
CA LYS A 107 4.70 8.47 -12.32
C LYS A 107 3.81 9.04 -11.23
N PHE A 108 4.14 8.78 -9.96
CA PHE A 108 3.39 9.34 -8.84
C PHE A 108 3.50 10.87 -8.77
N ARG A 109 4.70 11.42 -8.95
CA ARG A 109 4.99 12.87 -8.92
C ARG A 109 4.36 13.63 -10.08
N HIS A 110 4.23 13.02 -11.26
CA HIS A 110 3.58 13.64 -12.40
C HIS A 110 2.13 14.08 -12.08
N GLU A 111 1.41 13.24 -11.34
CA GLU A 111 0.02 13.47 -10.95
C GLU A 111 -0.13 14.30 -9.67
N ARG A 112 0.92 14.31 -8.83
CA ARG A 112 0.96 15.07 -7.57
C ARG A 112 2.26 15.86 -7.44
N PRO A 113 2.40 16.97 -8.19
CA PRO A 113 3.56 17.82 -8.10
C PRO A 113 3.67 18.46 -6.71
N GLY A 114 4.90 18.58 -6.20
CA GLY A 114 5.18 19.24 -4.93
C GLY A 114 4.99 18.39 -3.67
N ILE A 115 4.68 17.09 -3.81
CA ILE A 115 4.68 16.16 -2.67
C ILE A 115 6.11 15.86 -2.20
N ASP A 116 6.28 15.77 -0.88
CA ASP A 116 7.54 15.48 -0.20
C ASP A 116 7.35 14.40 0.87
N LEU A 117 8.46 13.95 1.48
CA LEU A 117 8.43 12.94 2.54
C LEU A 117 7.63 13.39 3.77
N ALA A 118 7.70 14.66 4.17
CA ALA A 118 7.00 15.18 5.34
C ALA A 118 5.47 15.12 5.16
N THR A 119 4.98 15.51 3.99
CA THR A 119 3.55 15.44 3.63
C THR A 119 3.06 14.00 3.62
N ILE A 120 3.85 13.06 3.10
CA ILE A 120 3.50 11.64 3.09
C ILE A 120 3.51 11.06 4.51
N ARG A 121 4.51 11.41 5.32
CA ARG A 121 4.60 11.02 6.73
C ARG A 121 3.36 11.43 7.50
N ASP A 122 2.94 12.70 7.39
CA ASP A 122 1.73 13.17 8.07
C ASP A 122 0.47 12.45 7.57
N SER A 123 0.35 12.28 6.23
CA SER A 123 -0.79 11.60 5.61
C SER A 123 -0.92 10.12 6.00
N LEU A 124 0.19 9.49 6.40
CA LEU A 124 0.25 8.05 6.72
C LEU A 124 0.57 7.77 8.19
N ARG A 125 0.45 8.77 9.07
CA ARG A 125 0.74 8.65 10.52
C ARG A 125 -0.08 7.61 11.27
N PHE A 126 -1.16 7.11 10.67
CA PHE A 126 -1.99 6.04 11.22
C PHE A 126 -1.39 4.64 11.00
N MET A 127 -0.39 4.49 10.13
CA MET A 127 0.29 3.21 9.92
C MET A 127 1.11 2.83 11.16
N HIS A 128 1.41 1.54 11.30
CA HIS A 128 2.35 1.07 12.31
C HIS A 128 3.69 1.81 12.14
N PRO A 129 4.35 2.30 13.21
CA PRO A 129 5.57 3.09 13.10
C PRO A 129 6.67 2.42 12.26
N ASP A 130 6.96 1.14 12.50
CA ASP A 130 7.99 0.42 11.75
C ASP A 130 7.66 0.30 10.24
N LEU A 131 6.38 0.11 9.93
CA LEU A 131 5.91 0.07 8.55
C LEU A 131 6.05 1.45 7.89
N LEU A 132 5.70 2.51 8.61
CA LEU A 132 5.82 3.88 8.12
C LEU A 132 7.28 4.25 7.83
N GLU A 133 8.20 3.98 8.76
CA GLU A 133 9.62 4.28 8.55
C GLU A 133 10.20 3.47 7.39
N LYS A 134 9.89 2.16 7.31
CA LYS A 134 10.31 1.32 6.18
C LYS A 134 9.79 1.87 4.85
N TYR A 135 8.53 2.29 4.83
CA TYR A 135 7.87 2.82 3.65
C TYR A 135 8.52 4.13 3.19
N LEU A 136 8.74 5.07 4.11
CA LEU A 136 9.38 6.36 3.84
C LEU A 136 10.85 6.20 3.43
N ALA A 137 11.59 5.28 4.05
CA ALA A 137 12.95 4.96 3.65
C ALA A 137 13.03 4.44 2.21
N GLY A 138 12.03 3.66 1.77
CA GLY A 138 11.90 3.24 0.37
C GLY A 138 11.71 4.42 -0.58
N LEU A 139 10.83 5.36 -0.24
CA LEU A 139 10.61 6.57 -1.03
C LEU A 139 11.85 7.47 -1.07
N ALA A 140 12.55 7.61 0.05
CA ALA A 140 13.80 8.37 0.12
C ALA A 140 14.87 7.77 -0.80
N LYS A 141 15.04 6.44 -0.79
CA LYS A 141 15.93 5.74 -1.71
C LYS A 141 15.53 5.91 -3.18
N ALA A 142 14.23 6.01 -3.46
CA ALA A 142 13.72 6.28 -4.80
C ALA A 142 13.91 7.73 -5.26
N GLY A 143 14.40 8.65 -4.41
CA GLY A 143 14.66 10.05 -4.74
C GLY A 143 13.57 11.03 -4.33
N LEU A 144 12.69 10.66 -3.40
CA LEU A 144 11.79 11.61 -2.76
C LEU A 144 12.50 12.28 -1.59
N GLU A 145 12.56 13.60 -1.60
CA GLU A 145 13.24 14.40 -0.58
C GLU A 145 12.23 15.10 0.34
N GLU A 146 12.67 15.51 1.52
CA GLU A 146 11.95 16.51 2.32
C GLU A 146 12.17 17.88 1.69
N ARG A 147 11.12 18.71 1.54
CA ARG A 147 11.35 20.12 1.23
C ARG A 147 12.07 20.76 2.40
N ALA A 148 13.20 21.41 2.13
CA ALA A 148 13.69 22.43 3.04
C ALA A 148 12.59 23.49 3.17
N GLU A 149 12.11 23.72 4.39
CA GLU A 149 11.24 24.87 4.65
C GLU A 149 11.96 26.11 4.10
N ALA A 150 11.33 26.79 3.14
CA ALA A 150 11.81 28.08 2.70
C ALA A 150 11.69 29.02 3.90
N VAL A 151 12.84 29.34 4.52
CA VAL A 151 12.99 30.31 5.61
C VAL A 151 12.45 31.67 5.19
#